data_AF-A0A813LTK8-F1
#
_entry.id   AF-A0A813LTK8-F1
#
_cell.length_a   1.000
_cell.length_b   1.000
_cell.length_c   1.000
_cell.angle_alpha   90.00
_cell.angle_beta   90.00
_cell.angle_gamma   90.00
#
_symmetry.space_group_name_H-M   'P 1'
#
loop_
_entity.id
_entity.type
_entity.pdbx_description
1 polymer ?
#
loop_
_entity_poly.entity_id
_entity_poly.type
_entity_poly.pdbx_seq_one_letter_code
_entity_poly.pdbx_strand_id
1 'polypeptide(L)'
;MEDAHFCRNCGAPRQGSAGKVAEAPPLMEAEGGSARLLQGGGLYLQALVFFGSRWFRLHILVLLVTLVIKILWFQYPQGWVEGELALLLCYWAVQRMQNSAGCFGNRAESSSSIGCFLALSAVLVLIVGYFSALQVYVLQIEFALGLLSLALLIGQLLLASIAGLVFSSRARDTVLVLLGGSAAVAAVVVALVFDFGEKWSKEQLQSALSVGLFLGVGSMALAATAGAMVVVSDI
;
A
#
# COMPACT_ATOMS: atom_id res chain seq x y z
N MET A 1 16.34 -39.69 8.60
CA MET A 1 15.50 -38.49 8.75
C MET A 1 16.45 -37.32 8.67
N GLU A 2 16.66 -36.80 7.46
CA GLU A 2 17.50 -35.62 7.23
C GLU A 2 16.61 -34.39 7.40
N ASP A 3 17.00 -33.52 8.34
CA ASP A 3 16.31 -32.27 8.62
C ASP A 3 16.50 -31.31 7.45
N ALA A 4 15.44 -31.15 6.66
CA ALA A 4 15.36 -30.09 5.67
C ALA A 4 15.43 -28.73 6.40
N HIS A 5 16.54 -28.01 6.21
CA HIS A 5 16.71 -26.64 6.69
C HIS A 5 15.66 -25.72 6.06
N PHE A 6 14.54 -25.57 6.75
CA PHE A 6 13.48 -24.62 6.46
C PHE A 6 13.99 -23.21 6.79
N CYS A 7 13.84 -22.26 5.85
CA CYS A 7 14.11 -20.86 6.15
C CYS A 7 13.03 -20.37 7.13
N ARG A 8 13.41 -20.15 8.40
CA ARG A 8 12.50 -19.82 9.53
C ARG A 8 11.61 -18.58 9.31
N ASN A 9 11.86 -17.77 8.28
CA ASN A 9 11.13 -16.54 8.00
C ASN A 9 10.19 -16.58 6.78
N CYS A 10 10.17 -17.67 5.98
CA CYS A 10 9.38 -17.66 4.74
C CYS A 10 8.75 -19.01 4.33
N GLY A 11 9.07 -20.12 4.98
CA GLY A 11 8.33 -21.37 4.81
C GLY A 11 8.35 -22.02 3.41
N ALA A 12 9.13 -21.50 2.47
CA ALA A 12 9.19 -22.05 1.11
C ALA A 12 10.24 -23.17 0.99
N PRO A 13 9.93 -24.29 0.30
CA PRO A 13 10.91 -25.34 0.02
C PRO A 13 11.97 -24.86 -0.99
N ARG A 14 13.24 -25.22 -0.73
CA ARG A 14 14.38 -24.93 -1.62
C ARG A 14 14.21 -25.77 -2.90
N GLN A 15 13.93 -25.15 -4.05
CA GLN A 15 13.92 -25.86 -5.33
C GLN A 15 15.36 -26.30 -5.66
N GLY A 16 15.59 -27.61 -5.62
CA GLY A 16 16.80 -28.24 -6.12
C GLY A 16 16.87 -28.12 -7.63
N SER A 17 17.87 -27.39 -8.11
CA SER A 17 18.21 -27.29 -9.53
C SER A 17 18.77 -28.62 -10.03
N ALA A 18 17.95 -29.41 -10.70
CA ALA A 18 18.37 -30.56 -11.49
C ALA A 18 18.32 -30.16 -12.97
N GLY A 19 19.50 -30.04 -13.58
CA GLY A 19 19.66 -29.53 -14.93
C GLY A 19 19.10 -30.46 -16.02
N LYS A 20 18.79 -29.85 -17.16
CA LYS A 20 18.89 -30.49 -18.47
C LYS A 20 19.14 -29.45 -19.56
N VAL A 21 20.28 -29.62 -20.21
CA VAL A 21 20.77 -28.86 -21.37
C VAL A 21 19.97 -29.25 -22.61
N ALA A 22 19.44 -28.27 -23.33
CA ALA A 22 19.11 -28.39 -24.75
C ALA A 22 19.25 -27.01 -25.40
N GLU A 23 20.18 -26.95 -26.36
CA GLU A 23 20.67 -25.76 -27.05
C GLU A 23 19.88 -25.54 -28.34
N ALA A 24 19.40 -24.32 -28.56
CA ALA A 24 18.75 -23.85 -29.80
C ALA A 24 19.07 -22.35 -30.01
N PRO A 25 19.09 -21.86 -31.28
CA PRO A 25 20.01 -20.84 -31.78
C PRO A 25 19.65 -19.38 -31.42
N PRO A 26 20.61 -18.43 -31.59
CA PRO A 26 20.52 -17.08 -31.05
C PRO A 26 19.70 -16.17 -31.97
N LEU A 27 18.54 -15.72 -31.49
CA LEU A 27 17.81 -14.59 -32.06
C LEU A 27 17.97 -13.38 -31.15
N MET A 28 18.80 -12.45 -31.64
CA MET A 28 18.81 -11.00 -31.44
C MET A 28 18.62 -10.41 -30.03
N GLU A 29 19.72 -9.78 -29.60
CA GLU A 29 19.96 -8.99 -28.39
C GLU A 29 19.05 -7.75 -28.24
N ALA A 30 17.79 -7.93 -27.85
CA ALA A 30 16.95 -6.86 -27.29
C ALA A 30 16.51 -7.11 -25.83
N GLU A 31 16.75 -8.31 -25.28
CA GLU A 31 16.28 -8.69 -23.94
C GLU A 31 17.18 -8.25 -22.77
N GLY A 32 18.43 -7.83 -23.04
CA GLY A 32 19.41 -7.52 -21.98
C GLY A 32 19.09 -6.27 -21.16
N GLY A 33 18.33 -5.31 -21.72
CA GLY A 33 17.93 -4.09 -21.03
C GLY A 33 16.79 -4.31 -20.04
N SER A 34 15.76 -5.06 -20.45
CA SER A 34 14.59 -5.35 -19.63
C SER A 34 14.96 -6.19 -18.41
N ALA A 35 15.78 -7.23 -18.57
CA ALA A 35 16.20 -8.09 -17.46
C ALA A 35 16.92 -7.31 -16.33
N ARG A 36 17.72 -6.30 -16.66
CA ARG A 36 18.43 -5.47 -15.65
C ARG A 36 17.50 -4.46 -14.97
N LEU A 37 16.53 -3.89 -15.69
CA LEU A 37 15.51 -3.01 -15.10
C LEU A 37 14.61 -3.78 -14.14
N LEU A 38 14.29 -5.03 -14.46
CA LEU A 38 13.51 -5.94 -13.63
C LEU A 38 14.22 -6.27 -12.32
N GLN A 39 15.50 -6.60 -12.40
CA GLN A 39 16.31 -6.95 -11.22
C GLN A 39 16.52 -5.76 -10.28
N GLY A 40 16.62 -4.53 -10.84
CA GLY A 40 16.68 -3.30 -10.05
C GLY A 40 15.33 -2.94 -9.40
N GLY A 41 14.24 -3.05 -10.16
CA GLY A 41 12.90 -2.63 -9.71
C GLY A 41 12.42 -3.32 -8.43
N GLY A 42 12.64 -4.64 -8.33
CA GLY A 42 12.28 -5.41 -7.13
C GLY A 42 13.07 -5.00 -5.89
N LEU A 43 14.34 -4.57 -6.04
CA LEU A 43 15.17 -4.10 -4.93
C LEU A 43 14.70 -2.73 -4.41
N TYR A 44 14.41 -1.79 -5.31
CA TYR A 44 13.92 -0.47 -4.93
C TYR A 44 12.55 -0.54 -4.25
N LEU A 45 11.65 -1.36 -4.78
CA LEU A 45 10.34 -1.58 -4.16
C LEU A 45 10.51 -2.18 -2.75
N GLN A 46 11.35 -3.20 -2.59
CA GLN A 46 11.62 -3.81 -1.28
C GLN A 46 12.17 -2.80 -0.28
N ALA A 47 13.15 -1.98 -0.70
CA ALA A 47 13.76 -0.95 0.14
C ALA A 47 12.72 0.08 0.58
N LEU A 48 11.86 0.53 -0.34
CA LEU A 48 10.84 1.53 -0.06
C LEU A 48 9.69 0.98 0.80
N VAL A 49 9.27 -0.27 0.61
CA VAL A 49 8.29 -0.95 1.48
C VAL A 49 8.87 -1.09 2.89
N PHE A 50 10.13 -1.49 3.01
CA PHE A 50 10.80 -1.65 4.30
C PHE A 50 10.95 -0.33 5.06
N PHE A 51 11.44 0.72 4.39
CA PHE A 51 11.57 2.06 4.97
C PHE A 51 10.20 2.63 5.32
N GLY A 52 9.24 2.57 4.39
CA GLY A 52 7.88 3.02 4.60
C GLY A 52 7.22 2.32 5.79
N SER A 53 7.38 1.00 5.94
CA SER A 53 6.84 0.24 7.08
C SER A 53 7.35 0.74 8.44
N ARG A 54 8.61 1.16 8.53
CA ARG A 54 9.16 1.77 9.75
C ARG A 54 8.63 3.19 9.95
N TRP A 55 8.61 3.97 8.87
CA TRP A 55 8.08 5.33 8.87
C TRP A 55 6.61 5.38 9.31
N PHE A 56 5.73 4.57 8.71
CA PHE A 56 4.30 4.56 9.05
C PHE A 56 4.04 4.13 10.50
N ARG A 57 4.85 3.21 11.05
CA ARG A 57 4.77 2.88 12.49
C ARG A 57 5.14 4.06 13.38
N LEU A 58 6.19 4.80 13.02
CA LEU A 58 6.56 6.02 13.72
C LEU A 58 5.45 7.07 13.59
N HIS A 59 4.90 7.26 12.39
CA HIS A 59 3.81 8.20 12.14
C HIS A 59 2.57 7.86 12.99
N ILE A 60 2.12 6.60 13.00
CA ILE A 60 1.01 6.13 13.86
C ILE A 60 1.30 6.40 15.34
N LEU A 61 2.53 6.17 15.80
CA LEU A 61 2.92 6.44 17.18
C LEU A 61 2.83 7.94 17.50
N VAL A 62 3.30 8.80 16.60
CA VAL A 62 3.20 10.26 16.76
C VAL A 62 1.73 10.69 16.78
N LEU A 63 0.88 10.16 15.89
CA LEU A 63 -0.57 10.42 15.89
C LEU A 63 -1.24 9.97 17.19
N LEU A 64 -0.83 8.83 17.76
CA LEU A 64 -1.35 8.37 19.05
C LEU A 64 -0.95 9.32 20.19
N VAL A 65 0.33 9.71 20.25
CA VAL A 65 0.83 10.62 21.28
C VAL A 65 0.18 12.00 21.18
N THR A 66 0.08 12.54 19.96
CA THR A 66 -0.58 13.83 19.72
C THR A 66 -2.06 13.77 20.03
N LEU A 67 -2.78 12.69 19.71
CA LEU A 67 -4.17 12.51 20.11
C LEU A 67 -4.35 12.57 21.64
N VAL A 68 -3.49 11.88 22.41
CA VAL A 68 -3.51 11.94 23.87
C VAL A 68 -3.25 13.36 24.39
N ILE A 69 -2.24 14.05 23.85
CA ILE A 69 -1.94 15.44 24.21
C ILE A 69 -3.16 16.34 23.91
N LYS A 70 -3.78 16.16 22.75
CA LYS A 70 -4.93 16.95 22.34
C LYS A 70 -6.13 16.76 23.25
N ILE A 71 -6.42 15.53 23.67
CA ILE A 71 -7.51 15.23 24.62
C ILE A 71 -7.29 15.96 25.95
N LEU A 72 -6.04 16.07 26.40
CA LEU A 72 -5.72 16.73 27.66
C LEU A 72 -5.76 18.27 27.57
N TRP A 73 -5.46 18.83 26.40
CA TRP A 73 -5.25 20.28 26.23
C TRP A 73 -6.40 21.00 25.53
N PHE A 74 -7.20 20.30 24.72
CA PHE A 74 -8.29 20.88 23.92
C PHE A 74 -9.64 20.26 24.28
N GLN A 75 -10.72 21.04 24.14
CA GLN A 75 -12.08 20.55 24.32
C GLN A 75 -12.57 19.85 23.05
N TYR A 76 -12.47 18.53 23.01
CA TYR A 76 -13.00 17.74 21.90
C TYR A 76 -14.53 17.68 21.91
N PRO A 77 -15.19 17.84 20.75
CA PRO A 77 -16.61 17.55 20.63
C PRO A 77 -16.90 16.07 20.90
N GLN A 78 -18.07 15.76 21.48
CA GLN A 78 -18.46 14.39 21.84
C GLN A 78 -18.48 13.47 20.60
N GLY A 79 -17.94 12.25 20.73
CA GLY A 79 -17.91 11.24 19.67
C GLY A 79 -16.74 11.32 18.69
N TRP A 80 -16.01 12.45 18.65
CA TRP A 80 -14.93 12.65 17.68
C TRP A 80 -13.64 11.94 18.07
N VAL A 81 -13.34 11.83 19.37
CA VAL A 81 -12.15 11.13 19.86
C VAL A 81 -12.24 9.65 19.51
N GLU A 82 -13.40 9.04 19.70
CA GLU A 82 -13.65 7.63 19.39
C GLU A 82 -13.49 7.37 17.89
N GLY A 83 -13.97 8.29 17.04
CA GLY A 83 -13.81 8.22 15.60
C GLY A 83 -12.34 8.28 15.16
N GLU A 84 -11.58 9.25 15.67
CA GLU A 84 -10.14 9.38 15.36
C GLU A 84 -9.34 8.17 15.87
N LEU A 85 -9.67 7.65 17.05
CA LEU A 85 -9.04 6.44 17.59
C LEU A 85 -9.36 5.20 16.74
N ALA A 86 -10.62 5.03 16.33
CA ALA A 86 -11.03 3.92 15.46
C ALA A 86 -10.33 3.99 14.10
N LEU A 87 -10.19 5.19 13.53
CA LEU A 87 -9.46 5.38 12.28
C LEU A 87 -7.97 5.10 12.43
N LEU A 88 -7.37 5.45 13.57
CA LEU A 88 -5.97 5.13 13.88
C LEU A 88 -5.73 3.62 14.03
N LEU A 89 -6.67 2.89 14.63
CA LEU A 89 -6.63 1.42 14.67
C LEU A 89 -6.77 0.81 13.27
N CYS A 90 -7.66 1.36 12.45
CA CYS A 90 -7.81 0.98 11.04
C CYS A 90 -6.51 1.22 10.27
N TYR A 91 -5.88 2.39 10.46
CA TYR A 91 -4.57 2.72 9.88
C TYR A 91 -3.55 1.62 10.18
N TRP A 92 -3.39 1.26 11.47
CA TRP A 92 -2.46 0.23 11.88
C TRP A 92 -2.75 -1.14 11.27
N ALA A 93 -4.01 -1.55 11.23
CA ALA A 93 -4.42 -2.83 10.65
C ALA A 93 -4.16 -2.90 9.14
N VAL A 94 -4.60 -1.89 8.40
CA VAL A 94 -4.41 -1.79 6.93
C VAL A 94 -2.91 -1.71 6.61
N GLN A 95 -2.13 -0.95 7.39
CA GLN A 95 -0.68 -0.84 7.21
C GLN A 95 0.01 -2.21 7.35
N ARG A 96 -0.40 -3.01 8.32
CA ARG A 96 0.12 -4.37 8.51
C ARG A 96 -0.20 -5.27 7.33
N MET A 97 -1.45 -5.25 6.86
CA MET A 97 -1.90 -6.04 5.70
C MET A 97 -1.16 -5.61 4.43
N GLN A 98 -1.06 -4.30 4.18
CA GLN A 98 -0.38 -3.72 3.04
C GLN A 98 1.09 -4.13 3.02
N ASN A 99 1.79 -3.99 4.14
CA ASN A 99 3.20 -4.38 4.22
C ASN A 99 3.41 -5.88 3.96
N SER A 100 2.52 -6.75 4.48
CA SER A 100 2.57 -8.19 4.22
C SER A 100 2.36 -8.50 2.73
N ALA A 101 1.34 -7.91 2.11
CA ALA A 101 1.03 -8.09 0.69
C ALA A 101 2.17 -7.58 -0.22
N GLY A 102 2.79 -6.45 0.13
CA GLY A 102 3.93 -5.90 -0.62
C GLY A 102 5.17 -6.80 -0.52
N CYS A 103 5.51 -7.26 0.69
CA CYS A 103 6.65 -8.16 0.90
C CYS A 103 6.44 -9.54 0.25
N PHE A 104 5.22 -10.06 0.25
CA PHE A 104 4.90 -11.32 -0.42
C PHE A 104 4.91 -11.13 -1.94
N GLY A 105 4.20 -10.14 -2.47
CA GLY A 105 4.10 -9.87 -3.90
C GLY A 105 5.44 -9.62 -4.56
N ASN A 106 6.36 -8.92 -3.90
CA ASN A 106 7.71 -8.69 -4.43
C ASN A 106 8.59 -9.95 -4.41
N ARG A 107 8.49 -10.79 -3.37
CA ARG A 107 9.32 -12.01 -3.26
C ARG A 107 8.81 -13.17 -4.10
N ALA A 108 7.50 -13.30 -4.22
CA ALA A 108 6.84 -14.33 -5.00
C ALA A 108 6.60 -13.90 -6.46
N GLU A 109 7.01 -12.67 -6.83
CA GLU A 109 6.71 -12.04 -8.13
C GLU A 109 5.22 -12.19 -8.49
N SER A 110 4.35 -12.00 -7.49
CA SER A 110 2.91 -12.25 -7.58
C SER A 110 2.18 -10.94 -7.85
N SER A 111 1.73 -10.79 -9.10
CA SER A 111 0.89 -9.70 -9.59
C SER A 111 -0.40 -9.53 -8.78
N SER A 112 -1.07 -10.62 -8.38
CA SER A 112 -2.28 -10.59 -7.55
C SER A 112 -2.01 -9.98 -6.16
N SER A 113 -0.90 -10.35 -5.53
CA SER A 113 -0.50 -9.76 -4.24
C SER A 113 -0.09 -8.29 -4.38
N ILE A 114 0.53 -7.91 -5.49
CA ILE A 114 0.79 -6.49 -5.79
C ILE A 114 -0.52 -5.71 -6.02
N GLY A 115 -1.51 -6.31 -6.70
CA GLY A 115 -2.85 -5.73 -6.81
C GLY A 115 -3.50 -5.49 -5.45
N CYS A 116 -3.41 -6.46 -4.53
CA CYS A 116 -3.84 -6.31 -3.14
C CYS A 116 -3.10 -5.18 -2.41
N PHE A 117 -1.77 -5.10 -2.58
CA PHE A 117 -0.94 -4.03 -2.03
C PHE A 117 -1.39 -2.64 -2.52
N LEU A 118 -1.65 -2.47 -3.82
CA LEU A 118 -2.11 -1.21 -4.42
C LEU A 118 -3.50 -0.83 -3.88
N ALA A 119 -4.41 -1.79 -3.79
CA ALA A 119 -5.75 -1.57 -3.23
C ALA A 119 -5.70 -1.14 -1.75
N LEU A 120 -4.91 -1.81 -0.91
CA LEU A 120 -4.73 -1.41 0.49
C LEU A 120 -4.05 -0.05 0.62
N SER A 121 -3.14 0.28 -0.31
CA SER A 121 -2.48 1.59 -0.32
C SER A 121 -3.45 2.74 -0.61
N ALA A 122 -4.50 2.53 -1.42
CA ALA A 122 -5.55 3.55 -1.60
C ALA A 122 -6.24 3.90 -0.27
N VAL A 123 -6.54 2.89 0.55
CA VAL A 123 -7.14 3.07 1.87
C VAL A 123 -6.18 3.81 2.80
N LEU A 124 -4.89 3.46 2.79
CA LEU A 124 -3.87 4.17 3.57
C LEU A 124 -3.75 5.64 3.16
N VAL A 125 -3.77 5.94 1.86
CA VAL A 125 -3.71 7.32 1.36
C VAL A 125 -4.89 8.14 1.89
N LEU A 126 -6.11 7.59 1.87
CA LEU A 126 -7.29 8.27 2.41
C LEU A 126 -7.18 8.52 3.92
N ILE A 127 -6.69 7.54 4.68
CA ILE A 127 -6.51 7.67 6.12
C ILE A 127 -5.42 8.71 6.43
N VAL A 128 -4.29 8.67 5.73
CA VAL A 128 -3.21 9.66 5.91
C VAL A 128 -3.69 11.06 5.53
N GLY A 129 -4.43 11.20 4.41
CA GLY A 129 -5.03 12.46 3.99
C GLY A 129 -6.04 13.01 5.00
N TYR A 130 -6.81 12.14 5.66
CA TYR A 130 -7.67 12.56 6.76
C TYR A 130 -6.84 13.12 7.93
N PHE A 131 -5.80 12.39 8.35
CA PHE A 131 -4.95 12.82 9.46
C PHE A 131 -4.12 14.08 9.15
N SER A 132 -3.82 14.36 7.87
CA SER A 132 -3.11 15.58 7.47
C SER A 132 -4.02 16.80 7.39
N ALA A 133 -5.25 16.68 6.88
CA ALA A 133 -6.08 17.84 6.54
C ALA A 133 -7.42 17.96 7.30
N LEU A 134 -8.01 16.84 7.71
CA LEU A 134 -9.42 16.80 8.13
C LEU A 134 -9.65 16.52 9.63
N GLN A 135 -8.59 16.36 10.42
CA GLN A 135 -8.75 16.24 11.88
C GLN A 135 -9.42 17.48 12.49
N VAL A 136 -10.07 17.29 13.63
CA VAL A 136 -10.71 18.40 14.37
C VAL A 136 -9.68 19.48 14.73
N TYR A 137 -8.50 19.06 15.17
CA TYR A 137 -7.37 19.92 15.45
C TYR A 137 -6.15 19.39 14.71
N VAL A 138 -5.82 19.98 13.56
CA VAL A 138 -4.60 19.62 12.82
C VAL A 138 -3.42 20.43 13.37
N LEU A 139 -2.41 19.77 13.92
CA LEU A 139 -1.14 20.43 14.26
C LEU A 139 -0.24 20.50 13.03
N GLN A 140 0.61 21.54 12.98
CA GLN A 140 1.60 21.72 11.90
C GLN A 140 2.55 20.52 11.76
N ILE A 141 2.90 19.86 12.88
CA ILE A 141 3.73 18.65 12.85
C ILE A 141 2.99 17.47 12.21
N GLU A 142 1.70 17.30 12.47
CA GLU A 142 0.89 16.22 11.88
C GLU A 142 0.71 16.45 10.38
N PHE A 143 0.44 17.69 9.98
CA PHE A 143 0.38 18.07 8.57
C PHE A 143 1.68 17.76 7.83
N ALA A 144 2.83 18.19 8.36
CA ALA A 144 4.13 17.93 7.74
C ALA A 144 4.47 16.43 7.66
N LEU A 145 4.20 15.66 8.72
CA LEU A 145 4.39 14.20 8.73
C LEU A 145 3.42 13.48 7.79
N GLY A 146 2.20 14.00 7.65
CA GLY A 146 1.19 13.56 6.70
C GLY A 146 1.66 13.71 5.26
N LEU A 147 2.13 14.90 4.87
CA LEU A 147 2.68 15.14 3.54
C LEU A 147 3.88 14.23 3.22
N LEU A 148 4.80 14.05 4.17
CA LEU A 148 5.93 13.13 4.00
C LEU A 148 5.45 11.67 3.84
N SER A 149 4.43 11.28 4.59
CA SER A 149 3.80 9.96 4.47
C SER A 149 3.12 9.76 3.11
N LEU A 150 2.43 10.76 2.60
CA LEU A 150 1.82 10.74 1.26
C LEU A 150 2.90 10.64 0.17
N ALA A 151 4.00 11.39 0.27
CA ALA A 151 5.11 11.30 -0.68
C ALA A 151 5.70 9.88 -0.73
N LEU A 152 5.87 9.23 0.43
CA LEU A 152 6.33 7.85 0.50
C LEU A 152 5.32 6.86 -0.09
N LEU A 153 4.02 7.03 0.19
CA LEU A 153 2.96 6.21 -0.40
C LEU A 153 2.93 6.35 -1.92
N ILE A 154 3.03 7.57 -2.46
CA ILE A 154 3.09 7.82 -3.91
C ILE A 154 4.28 7.08 -4.53
N GLY A 155 5.46 7.16 -3.92
CA GLY A 155 6.64 6.41 -4.38
C GLY A 155 6.40 4.89 -4.38
N GLN A 156 5.78 4.35 -3.32
CA GLN A 156 5.43 2.93 -3.24
C GLN A 156 4.43 2.52 -4.32
N LEU A 157 3.42 3.35 -4.57
CA LEU A 157 2.40 3.12 -5.60
C LEU A 157 3.00 3.09 -7.00
N LEU A 158 3.90 4.02 -7.32
CA LEU A 158 4.57 4.05 -8.62
C LEU A 158 5.41 2.79 -8.85
N LEU A 159 6.27 2.44 -7.90
CA LEU A 159 7.12 1.25 -8.02
C LEU A 159 6.30 -0.05 -8.03
N ALA A 160 5.26 -0.16 -7.19
CA ALA A 160 4.39 -1.32 -7.15
C ALA A 160 3.56 -1.46 -8.43
N SER A 161 3.10 -0.36 -9.04
CA SER A 161 2.38 -0.42 -10.32
C SER A 161 3.28 -0.94 -11.43
N ILE A 162 4.53 -0.46 -11.51
CA ILE A 162 5.52 -0.94 -12.49
C ILE A 162 5.80 -2.44 -12.26
N ALA A 163 6.10 -2.83 -11.02
CA ALA A 163 6.37 -4.24 -10.68
C ALA A 163 5.16 -5.15 -10.96
N GLY A 164 3.94 -4.71 -10.62
CA GLY A 164 2.73 -5.48 -10.86
C GLY A 164 2.42 -5.71 -12.33
N LEU A 165 2.64 -4.70 -13.19
CA LEU A 165 2.48 -4.84 -14.64
C LEU A 165 3.52 -5.80 -15.22
N VAL A 166 4.75 -5.71 -14.76
CA VAL A 166 5.83 -6.64 -15.11
C VAL A 166 5.49 -8.08 -14.73
N PHE A 167 5.02 -8.31 -13.51
CA PHE A 167 4.72 -9.65 -13.00
C PHE A 167 3.42 -10.23 -13.58
N SER A 168 2.64 -9.43 -14.30
CA SER A 168 1.37 -9.89 -14.85
C SER A 168 1.58 -10.83 -16.04
N SER A 169 1.29 -12.11 -15.82
CA SER A 169 1.34 -13.15 -16.87
C SER A 169 -0.04 -13.44 -17.46
N ARG A 170 -1.10 -13.16 -16.70
CA ARG A 170 -2.51 -13.39 -17.09
C ARG A 170 -3.25 -12.06 -17.18
N ALA A 171 -4.18 -11.94 -18.14
CA ALA A 171 -5.00 -10.74 -18.30
C ALA A 171 -5.78 -10.35 -17.03
N ARG A 172 -6.20 -11.35 -16.22
CA ARG A 172 -6.89 -11.13 -14.94
C ARG A 172 -6.01 -10.37 -13.94
N ASP A 173 -4.74 -10.72 -13.88
CA ASP A 173 -3.77 -10.09 -12.99
C ASP A 173 -3.52 -8.64 -13.38
N THR A 174 -3.39 -8.39 -14.69
CA THR A 174 -3.25 -7.04 -15.23
C THR A 174 -4.47 -6.19 -14.86
N VAL A 175 -5.68 -6.73 -14.98
CA VAL A 175 -6.91 -6.03 -14.56
C VAL A 175 -6.88 -5.70 -13.07
N LEU A 176 -6.47 -6.63 -12.19
CA LEU A 176 -6.37 -6.36 -10.75
C LEU A 176 -5.35 -5.27 -10.43
N VAL A 177 -4.18 -5.30 -11.06
CA VAL A 177 -3.14 -4.27 -10.89
C VAL A 177 -3.65 -2.90 -11.36
N LEU A 178 -4.31 -2.85 -12.52
CA LEU A 178 -4.87 -1.61 -13.06
C LEU A 178 -6.00 -1.06 -12.18
N LEU A 179 -6.91 -1.91 -11.72
CA LEU A 179 -7.98 -1.50 -10.79
C LEU A 179 -7.39 -0.98 -9.48
N GLY A 180 -6.45 -1.71 -8.88
CA GLY A 180 -5.80 -1.29 -7.63
C GLY A 180 -5.01 0.01 -7.80
N GLY A 181 -4.24 0.13 -8.88
CA GLY A 181 -3.49 1.34 -9.22
C GLY A 181 -4.41 2.54 -9.47
N SER A 182 -5.50 2.37 -10.22
CA SER A 182 -6.47 3.45 -10.47
C SER A 182 -7.16 3.92 -9.19
N ALA A 183 -7.55 2.99 -8.31
CA ALA A 183 -8.14 3.32 -7.02
C ALA A 183 -7.15 4.10 -6.13
N ALA A 184 -5.87 3.69 -6.14
CA ALA A 184 -4.83 4.38 -5.40
C ALA A 184 -4.54 5.79 -5.94
N VAL A 185 -4.50 5.97 -7.26
CA VAL A 185 -4.35 7.29 -7.88
C VAL A 185 -5.55 8.18 -7.54
N ALA A 186 -6.78 7.67 -7.65
CA ALA A 186 -7.97 8.41 -7.24
C ALA A 186 -7.90 8.82 -5.76
N ALA A 187 -7.40 7.94 -4.88
CA ALA A 187 -7.24 8.25 -3.46
C ALA A 187 -6.20 9.35 -3.23
N VAL A 188 -5.08 9.32 -3.97
CA VAL A 188 -4.07 10.39 -3.94
C VAL A 188 -4.66 11.71 -4.38
N VAL A 189 -5.43 11.73 -5.47
CA VAL A 189 -6.10 12.95 -5.93
C VAL A 189 -7.04 13.49 -4.86
N VAL A 190 -7.87 12.64 -4.25
CA VAL A 190 -8.77 13.03 -3.17
C VAL A 190 -8.00 13.59 -1.97
N ALA A 191 -6.92 12.94 -1.53
CA ALA A 191 -6.08 13.40 -0.43
C ALA A 191 -5.42 14.75 -0.73
N LEU A 192 -4.84 14.92 -1.92
CA LEU A 192 -4.23 16.19 -2.33
C LEU A 192 -5.25 17.32 -2.43
N VAL A 193 -6.46 17.01 -2.91
CA VAL A 193 -7.55 17.97 -2.94
C VAL A 193 -7.89 18.41 -1.50
N PHE A 194 -7.93 17.50 -0.53
CA PHE A 194 -8.12 17.87 0.88
C PHE A 194 -6.99 18.74 1.44
N ASP A 195 -5.73 18.39 1.17
CA ASP A 195 -4.56 19.11 1.69
C ASP A 195 -4.43 20.53 1.12
N PHE A 196 -4.78 20.74 -0.16
CA PHE A 196 -4.56 22.01 -0.87
C PHE A 196 -5.84 22.78 -1.21
N GLY A 197 -7.02 22.25 -0.87
CA GLY A 197 -8.29 22.91 -1.13
C GLY A 197 -8.49 24.14 -0.23
N GLU A 198 -8.45 25.33 -0.80
CA GLU A 198 -8.77 26.56 -0.07
C GLU A 198 -10.28 26.65 0.22
N LYS A 199 -10.64 26.71 1.51
CA LYS A 199 -12.00 26.98 2.04
C LYS A 199 -13.09 26.05 1.50
N TRP A 200 -13.31 24.97 2.23
CA TRP A 200 -14.38 24.01 1.95
C TRP A 200 -15.75 24.50 2.41
N SER A 201 -16.72 24.54 1.50
CA SER A 201 -18.13 24.57 1.90
C SER A 201 -18.53 23.24 2.55
N LYS A 202 -19.55 23.27 3.42
CA LYS A 202 -20.06 22.05 4.08
C LYS A 202 -20.50 20.97 3.09
N GLU A 203 -21.13 21.39 2.00
CA GLU A 203 -21.60 20.50 0.92
C GLU A 203 -20.42 19.83 0.20
N GLN A 204 -19.38 20.60 -0.14
CA GLN A 204 -18.18 20.06 -0.77
C GLN A 204 -17.46 19.08 0.16
N LEU A 205 -17.33 19.41 1.45
CA LEU A 205 -16.71 18.51 2.43
C LEU A 205 -17.48 17.20 2.54
N GLN A 206 -18.82 17.26 2.65
CA GLN A 206 -19.66 16.07 2.71
C GLN A 206 -19.55 15.22 1.43
N SER A 207 -19.53 15.86 0.26
CA SER A 207 -19.37 15.15 -1.02
C SER A 207 -18.01 14.45 -1.09
N ALA A 208 -16.93 15.13 -0.72
CA ALA A 208 -15.59 14.57 -0.79
C ALA A 208 -15.38 13.45 0.24
N LEU A 209 -15.94 13.58 1.45
CA LEU A 209 -15.96 12.50 2.44
C LEU A 209 -16.74 11.27 1.93
N SER A 210 -17.88 11.49 1.27
CA SER A 210 -18.65 10.39 0.69
C SER A 210 -17.88 9.67 -0.42
N VAL A 211 -17.22 10.42 -1.32
CA VAL A 211 -16.37 9.87 -2.38
C VAL A 211 -15.20 9.09 -1.78
N GLY A 212 -14.53 9.66 -0.78
CA GLY A 212 -13.45 8.98 -0.05
C GLY A 212 -13.93 7.67 0.60
N LEU A 213 -15.10 7.67 1.24
CA LEU A 213 -15.67 6.46 1.83
C LEU A 213 -15.99 5.39 0.79
N PHE A 214 -16.66 5.75 -0.31
CA PHE A 214 -16.96 4.82 -1.41
C PHE A 214 -15.69 4.23 -2.00
N LEU A 215 -14.67 5.07 -2.21
CA LEU A 215 -13.38 4.63 -2.73
C LEU A 215 -12.66 3.70 -1.75
N GLY A 216 -12.68 4.02 -0.45
CA GLY A 216 -12.10 3.17 0.60
C GLY A 216 -12.76 1.80 0.68
N VAL A 217 -14.10 1.75 0.68
CA VAL A 217 -14.86 0.48 0.71
C VAL A 217 -14.61 -0.34 -0.56
N GLY A 218 -14.68 0.30 -1.74
CA GLY A 218 -14.40 -0.35 -3.01
C GLY A 218 -12.99 -0.93 -3.06
N SER A 219 -12.00 -0.20 -2.52
CA SER A 219 -10.62 -0.65 -2.47
C SER A 219 -10.41 -1.80 -1.47
N MET A 220 -11.09 -1.79 -0.32
CA MET A 220 -11.06 -2.92 0.61
C MET A 220 -11.68 -4.19 -0.01
N ALA A 221 -12.78 -4.06 -0.74
CA ALA A 221 -13.38 -5.17 -1.48
C ALA A 221 -12.41 -5.72 -2.54
N LEU A 222 -11.75 -4.83 -3.30
CA LEU A 222 -10.73 -5.22 -4.27
C LEU A 222 -9.56 -5.95 -3.60
N ALA A 223 -9.04 -5.44 -2.48
CA ALA A 223 -7.98 -6.09 -1.72
C ALA A 223 -8.39 -7.48 -1.24
N ALA A 224 -9.63 -7.65 -0.75
CA ALA A 224 -10.16 -8.94 -0.32
C ALA A 224 -10.24 -9.94 -1.49
N THR A 225 -10.72 -9.49 -2.67
CA THR A 225 -10.76 -10.36 -3.87
C THR A 225 -9.37 -10.77 -4.33
N ALA A 226 -8.41 -9.84 -4.37
CA ALA A 226 -7.03 -10.13 -4.74
C ALA A 226 -6.37 -11.08 -3.73
N GLY A 227 -6.60 -10.90 -2.43
CA GLY A 227 -6.13 -11.80 -1.38
C GLY A 227 -6.71 -13.20 -1.50
N ALA A 228 -8.01 -13.34 -1.79
CA ALA A 228 -8.65 -14.64 -2.01
C ALA A 228 -8.05 -15.37 -3.23
N MET A 229 -7.71 -14.65 -4.31
CA MET A 229 -7.07 -15.25 -5.47
C MET A 229 -5.69 -15.83 -5.17
N VAL A 230 -4.89 -15.15 -4.33
CA VAL A 230 -3.59 -15.66 -3.89
C VAL A 230 -3.74 -16.98 -3.13
N VAL A 231 -4.73 -17.09 -2.25
CA VAL A 231 -4.98 -18.33 -1.50
C VAL A 231 -5.44 -19.47 -2.41
N VAL A 232 -6.28 -19.18 -3.41
CA VAL A 232 -6.77 -20.21 -4.35
C VAL A 232 -5.68 -20.67 -5.30
N SER A 233 -4.71 -19.83 -5.66
CA SER A 233 -3.60 -20.24 -6.54
C SER A 233 -2.58 -21.16 -5.88
N ASP A 234 -2.55 -21.22 -4.55
CA ASP A 234 -1.62 -22.06 -3.78
C ASP A 234 -2.16 -23.47 -3.48
N ILE A 235 -3.43 -23.75 -3.82
CA ILE A 235 -4.11 -25.06 -3.65
C ILE A 235 -4.11 -25.81 -4.98
#